data_AF-A0A4R9F031-F1
#
_entry.id   AF-A0A4R9F031-F1
#
_cell.length_a   1.000
_cell.length_b   1.000
_cell.length_c   1.000
_cell.angle_alpha   90.00
_cell.angle_beta   90.00
_cell.angle_gamma   90.00
#
_symmetry.space_group_name_H-M   'P 1'
#
loop_
_entity.id
_entity.type
_entity.pdbx_description
1 polymer ?
#
loop_
_entity_poly.entity_id
_entity_poly.type
_entity_poly.pdbx_seq_one_letter_code
_entity_poly.pdbx_strand_id
1 'polypeptide(L)'
;MFEFSHAWKGEPWPTRCRRSRRLTPTSGRSRRPSSSTSSAESSPRTFTAHASNTPSGRAQHEETSARERRRVHRAAAPAEEHQARAHRRPAPCTPQGVGRGAAASLDQPCGLGCAGDQDRSPGCVRASRIVRGRCPHGHRRRADRIPRLRPVRRRCAVTDAPPQPATITPTGVVIAPPSLDREGWLALRRTGVGGSDVAAVLGMSRYTSPIELYLDKVGELDDMPRSPELAEAAFWGHQHEPTIARVFTERTGLGVVEGPGMLANVDRRWMLANVDRYVLDEDAQPASLLEIKTRSAVQLEEWLGGVPDGPALQTHWYLAVTGYKHAHVAALLGGNRLIIHRVERDEALVEHLVALVGEFWQHVLDRVPPPVDGSEATAELLGHLYRVTPDTVTVADPAEVLPLLERRRELKARERRTTDELRKVDNQLKATAAEAEVVKVQGAVAYTYKQNGPLSPKRFAAAHPDLAQQYTHRVDALDTKRLAADHPDEFRAHRARRLVVVPKESAA
;
A
#
# COMPACT_ATOMS: atom_id res chain seq x y z
N MET A 1 -7.47 20.09 6.44
CA MET A 1 -6.28 20.31 7.29
C MET A 1 -5.95 18.97 7.91
N PHE A 2 -5.09 18.17 7.26
CA PHE A 2 -4.75 16.83 7.71
C PHE A 2 -3.55 16.91 8.67
N GLU A 3 -3.71 16.47 9.93
CA GLU A 3 -2.60 16.39 10.88
C GLU A 3 -1.70 15.18 10.59
N PHE A 4 -0.83 15.29 9.58
CA PHE A 4 0.16 14.26 9.21
C PHE A 4 1.32 14.09 10.23
N SER A 5 1.28 14.76 11.39
CA SER A 5 2.46 15.02 12.23
C SER A 5 2.95 13.84 13.09
N HIS A 6 2.17 12.77 13.29
CA HIS A 6 2.46 11.78 14.35
C HIS A 6 2.56 10.29 13.94
N ALA A 7 2.46 9.97 12.64
CA ALA A 7 2.58 8.58 12.15
C ALA A 7 3.95 8.21 11.55
N TRP A 8 4.80 9.18 11.18
CA TRP A 8 6.01 8.91 10.41
C TRP A 8 7.19 8.44 11.29
N LYS A 9 7.51 7.14 11.20
CA LYS A 9 8.72 6.52 11.76
C LYS A 9 9.36 5.53 10.78
N GLY A 10 9.39 5.88 9.50
CA GLY A 10 10.37 5.26 8.58
C GLY A 10 11.77 5.73 8.98
N GLU A 11 12.74 4.81 9.04
CA GLU A 11 14.14 5.23 9.06
C GLU A 11 14.48 5.86 7.70
N PRO A 12 15.20 6.99 7.64
CA PRO A 12 15.55 7.61 6.37
C PRO A 12 16.42 6.67 5.53
N TRP A 13 16.24 6.73 4.21
CA TRP A 13 16.99 5.92 3.25
C TRP A 13 18.50 6.00 3.51
N PRO A 14 19.22 4.85 3.62
CA PRO A 14 20.62 4.86 4.01
C PRO A 14 21.51 5.43 2.89
N THR A 15 21.87 6.71 3.00
CA THR A 15 22.71 7.46 2.07
C THR A 15 24.18 7.01 2.08
N ARG A 16 24.47 5.82 1.54
CA ARG A 16 25.85 5.34 1.34
C ARG A 16 26.42 5.73 -0.02
N CYS A 17 26.80 7.00 -0.14
CA CYS A 17 27.70 7.44 -1.22
C CYS A 17 29.08 6.79 -1.05
N ARG A 18 29.33 5.64 -1.73
CA ARG A 18 30.66 5.01 -1.77
C ARG A 18 31.61 5.81 -2.67
N ARG A 19 32.30 6.82 -2.12
CA ARG A 19 33.54 7.35 -2.71
C ARG A 19 34.77 6.69 -2.11
N SER A 20 35.75 6.43 -2.97
CA SER A 20 36.95 5.66 -2.66
C SER A 20 38.19 6.54 -2.48
N ARG A 21 39.17 6.00 -1.75
CA ARG A 21 40.58 6.41 -1.62
C ARG A 21 40.94 7.72 -0.88
N ARG A 22 41.68 7.50 0.22
CA ARG A 22 42.85 8.26 0.74
C ARG A 22 42.69 9.76 0.98
N LEU A 23 42.92 10.19 2.23
CA LEU A 23 44.26 10.60 2.71
C LEU A 23 44.25 10.72 4.24
N THR A 24 45.39 10.48 4.88
CA THR A 24 45.62 10.79 6.30
C THR A 24 45.81 12.29 6.50
N PRO A 25 45.54 12.81 7.70
CA PRO A 25 46.65 13.44 8.41
C PRO A 25 46.75 13.16 9.91
N THR A 26 48.00 13.33 10.34
CA THR A 26 48.62 13.34 11.66
C THR A 26 47.87 13.99 12.83
N SER A 27 48.23 13.48 14.01
CA SER A 27 47.99 14.01 15.36
C SER A 27 48.30 15.50 15.56
N GLY A 28 47.47 16.16 16.39
CA GLY A 28 47.71 17.49 16.96
C GLY A 28 47.20 17.56 18.41
N ARG A 29 47.95 18.21 19.32
CA ARG A 29 47.84 18.01 20.78
C ARG A 29 47.38 19.29 21.50
N SER A 30 46.43 19.16 22.44
CA SER A 30 46.08 20.12 23.53
C SER A 30 45.57 21.52 23.10
N ARG A 31 44.58 22.13 23.76
CA ARG A 31 44.59 22.60 25.16
C ARG A 31 43.18 22.91 25.68
N ARG A 32 42.96 22.74 26.99
CA ARG A 32 41.93 23.50 27.76
C ARG A 32 42.45 24.93 28.04
N PRO A 33 41.58 25.85 28.45
CA PRO A 33 41.57 26.18 29.88
C PRO A 33 40.17 26.19 30.51
N SER A 34 40.17 26.34 31.83
CA SER A 34 39.04 26.21 32.75
C SER A 34 38.96 27.42 33.67
N SER A 35 37.75 27.89 33.99
CA SER A 35 37.38 28.63 35.22
C SER A 35 35.96 29.21 35.06
N SER A 36 35.03 29.30 36.01
CA SER A 36 34.75 28.73 37.35
C SER A 36 34.10 29.83 38.19
N THR A 37 32.91 29.58 38.76
CA THR A 37 32.31 30.19 39.98
C THR A 37 30.81 29.85 39.99
N SER A 38 30.09 29.54 41.07
CA SER A 38 30.35 29.04 42.43
C SER A 38 29.05 29.30 43.24
N SER A 39 28.55 28.25 43.90
CA SER A 39 27.77 28.31 45.17
C SER A 39 26.30 28.76 45.11
N ALA A 40 25.40 28.39 46.05
CA ALA A 40 25.57 27.68 47.33
C ALA A 40 24.39 26.75 47.73
N GLU A 41 24.64 25.99 48.79
CA GLU A 41 23.80 25.09 49.62
C GLU A 41 22.33 25.52 49.87
N SER A 42 21.39 24.59 50.13
CA SER A 42 21.23 24.01 51.47
C SER A 42 20.14 22.93 51.63
N SER A 43 20.29 22.15 52.71
CA SER A 43 19.37 21.16 53.31
C SER A 43 19.74 21.09 54.82
N PRO A 44 19.15 20.27 55.72
CA PRO A 44 17.99 19.36 55.62
C PRO A 44 16.95 19.58 56.76
N ARG A 45 15.96 18.68 56.91
CA ARG A 45 15.70 17.99 58.20
C ARG A 45 14.66 16.85 58.12
N THR A 46 14.89 15.84 58.95
CA THR A 46 14.13 14.60 59.18
C THR A 46 13.17 14.70 60.36
N PHE A 47 12.14 13.84 60.44
CA PHE A 47 11.63 13.33 61.72
C PHE A 47 10.95 11.95 61.60
N THR A 48 10.92 11.19 62.71
CA THR A 48 10.51 9.76 62.79
C THR A 48 9.70 9.45 64.05
N ALA A 49 8.72 8.54 63.95
CA ALA A 49 8.16 7.66 65.02
C ALA A 49 7.19 6.65 64.33
N HIS A 50 7.12 5.33 64.58
CA HIS A 50 6.91 4.53 65.82
C HIS A 50 5.52 4.74 66.47
N ALA A 51 4.72 3.72 66.86
CA ALA A 51 4.85 2.26 66.74
C ALA A 51 3.52 1.49 67.04
N SER A 52 3.54 0.16 66.79
CA SER A 52 2.93 -0.94 67.60
C SER A 52 1.42 -1.35 67.53
N ASN A 53 1.24 -2.68 67.64
CA ASN A 53 0.12 -3.50 68.17
C ASN A 53 -1.09 -3.95 67.31
N THR A 54 -0.96 -5.17 66.78
CA THR A 54 -1.95 -6.28 66.74
C THR A 54 -2.29 -6.84 68.15
N PRO A 55 -3.16 -7.88 68.36
CA PRO A 55 -4.09 -8.60 67.47
C PRO A 55 -5.52 -8.85 68.05
N SER A 56 -6.29 -9.73 67.37
CA SER A 56 -7.31 -10.69 67.89
C SER A 56 -8.81 -10.36 67.68
N GLY A 57 -9.63 -11.40 67.51
CA GLY A 57 -11.09 -11.31 67.35
C GLY A 57 -11.67 -12.37 66.38
N ARG A 58 -12.06 -13.54 66.89
CA ARG A 58 -12.71 -14.65 66.16
C ARG A 58 -14.21 -14.67 66.48
N ALA A 59 -15.09 -14.82 65.48
CA ALA A 59 -16.39 -15.54 65.47
C ALA A 59 -17.25 -15.00 64.29
N GLN A 60 -17.88 -15.75 63.39
CA GLN A 60 -18.67 -17.01 63.39
C GLN A 60 -20.19 -16.83 63.61
N HIS A 61 -20.97 -17.43 62.68
CA HIS A 61 -22.43 -17.69 62.71
C HIS A 61 -23.35 -16.45 62.81
N GLU A 62 -24.62 -16.43 62.37
CA GLU A 62 -25.47 -17.23 61.44
C GLU A 62 -26.61 -16.28 61.02
N GLU A 63 -26.98 -16.20 59.74
CA GLU A 63 -28.13 -16.91 59.11
C GLU A 63 -29.54 -16.47 59.59
N THR A 64 -30.48 -16.36 58.63
CA THR A 64 -31.94 -16.15 58.81
C THR A 64 -32.40 -14.77 59.34
N SER A 65 -33.61 -14.26 59.09
CA SER A 65 -34.61 -14.46 58.02
C SER A 65 -35.71 -13.38 58.14
N ALA A 66 -36.52 -13.24 57.08
CA ALA A 66 -37.93 -12.82 57.10
C ALA A 66 -38.33 -11.31 57.21
N ARG A 67 -39.20 -10.95 56.24
CA ARG A 67 -40.43 -10.13 56.36
C ARG A 67 -40.33 -8.58 56.43
N GLU A 68 -41.27 -7.81 55.88
CA GLU A 68 -42.26 -8.03 54.79
C GLU A 68 -43.01 -6.72 54.42
N ARG A 69 -43.51 -6.61 53.17
CA ARG A 69 -44.56 -5.67 52.68
C ARG A 69 -44.13 -4.17 52.61
N ARG A 70 -44.56 -3.32 51.67
CA ARG A 70 -45.71 -3.26 50.71
C ARG A 70 -45.20 -2.81 49.31
N ARG A 71 -45.72 -3.28 48.16
CA ARG A 71 -46.95 -2.84 47.40
C ARG A 71 -46.90 -1.32 47.05
N VAL A 72 -47.13 -0.80 45.83
CA VAL A 72 -47.80 -1.20 44.55
C VAL A 72 -47.11 -0.37 43.40
N HIS A 73 -46.97 -0.76 42.13
CA HIS A 73 -47.97 -0.88 41.04
C HIS A 73 -47.44 -1.64 39.79
N ARG A 74 -48.36 -2.04 38.90
CA ARG A 74 -48.18 -3.03 37.82
C ARG A 74 -48.86 -2.57 36.52
N ALA A 75 -48.15 -2.65 35.39
CA ALA A 75 -48.66 -2.77 34.00
C ALA A 75 -47.46 -2.85 33.02
N ALA A 76 -47.51 -3.50 31.86
CA ALA A 76 -48.33 -4.59 31.33
C ALA A 76 -47.66 -5.16 30.06
N ALA A 77 -47.93 -6.42 29.71
CA ALA A 77 -47.57 -7.08 28.44
C ALA A 77 -48.45 -8.36 28.30
N PRO A 78 -48.53 -9.04 27.14
CA PRO A 78 -48.12 -8.68 25.77
C PRO A 78 -49.30 -8.79 24.76
N ALA A 79 -49.03 -8.64 23.46
CA ALA A 79 -49.84 -9.25 22.39
C ALA A 79 -48.97 -9.56 21.17
N GLU A 80 -49.07 -10.80 20.66
CA GLU A 80 -48.50 -11.22 19.38
C GLU A 80 -49.52 -10.94 18.26
N GLU A 81 -49.06 -10.72 17.02
CA GLU A 81 -49.90 -11.00 15.86
C GLU A 81 -49.09 -11.65 14.72
N HIS A 82 -49.68 -12.70 14.16
CA HIS A 82 -49.06 -13.64 13.24
C HIS A 82 -49.63 -13.38 11.83
N GLN A 83 -48.81 -13.01 10.84
CA GLN A 83 -49.21 -13.11 9.43
C GLN A 83 -48.09 -13.69 8.57
N ALA A 84 -48.28 -14.96 8.19
CA ALA A 84 -47.46 -15.62 7.19
C ALA A 84 -47.86 -15.18 5.78
N ARG A 85 -46.87 -14.89 4.93
CA ARG A 85 -47.04 -14.86 3.47
C ARG A 85 -46.04 -15.80 2.81
N ALA A 86 -46.57 -16.86 2.21
CA ALA A 86 -45.79 -17.78 1.40
C ALA A 86 -45.51 -17.18 0.02
N HIS A 87 -44.25 -17.18 -0.42
CA HIS A 87 -43.90 -17.06 -1.83
C HIS A 87 -42.98 -18.20 -2.25
N ARG A 88 -43.30 -18.81 -3.40
CA ARG A 88 -42.73 -20.06 -3.88
C ARG A 88 -41.32 -19.84 -4.45
N ARG A 89 -40.41 -20.78 -4.19
CA ARG A 89 -39.16 -20.93 -4.97
C ARG A 89 -39.50 -21.52 -6.36
N PRO A 90 -38.94 -21.02 -7.46
CA PRO A 90 -38.89 -21.76 -8.73
C PRO A 90 -37.78 -22.82 -8.68
N ALA A 91 -38.03 -23.98 -9.29
CA ALA A 91 -37.05 -25.04 -9.53
C ALA A 91 -36.37 -24.85 -10.91
N PRO A 92 -35.16 -25.37 -11.14
CA PRO A 92 -34.41 -25.13 -12.38
C PRO A 92 -34.93 -25.95 -13.57
N CYS A 93 -34.90 -25.34 -14.76
CA CYS A 93 -35.24 -26.01 -16.01
C CYS A 93 -34.08 -26.83 -16.56
N THR A 94 -34.30 -28.13 -16.75
CA THR A 94 -33.52 -28.98 -17.66
C THR A 94 -34.11 -28.94 -19.07
N PRO A 95 -33.28 -28.85 -20.14
CA PRO A 95 -33.66 -29.30 -21.47
C PRO A 95 -33.18 -30.73 -21.73
N GLN A 96 -33.99 -31.51 -22.43
CA GLN A 96 -33.71 -32.89 -22.80
C GLN A 96 -32.70 -32.98 -23.95
N GLY A 97 -31.94 -34.07 -24.00
CA GLY A 97 -31.07 -34.37 -25.14
C GLY A 97 -31.83 -35.03 -26.30
N VAL A 98 -31.39 -34.75 -27.53
CA VAL A 98 -31.66 -35.57 -28.72
C VAL A 98 -30.32 -35.77 -29.43
N GLY A 99 -29.96 -37.02 -29.73
CA GLY A 99 -28.69 -37.37 -30.38
C GLY A 99 -28.86 -37.94 -31.79
N ARG A 100 -27.72 -38.19 -32.44
CA ARG A 100 -27.46 -38.52 -33.87
C ARG A 100 -27.18 -37.25 -34.71
N GLY A 101 -26.08 -37.14 -35.46
CA GLY A 101 -24.93 -38.04 -35.63
C GLY A 101 -24.50 -38.12 -37.08
N ALA A 102 -23.36 -37.50 -37.42
CA ALA A 102 -22.65 -37.69 -38.68
C ALA A 102 -21.17 -37.32 -38.46
N ALA A 103 -20.26 -38.25 -38.75
CA ALA A 103 -18.82 -38.00 -38.73
C ALA A 103 -18.31 -37.88 -40.17
N ALA A 104 -17.39 -36.95 -40.40
CA ALA A 104 -16.57 -36.90 -41.61
C ALA A 104 -15.17 -36.37 -41.25
N SER A 105 -14.20 -37.28 -41.25
CA SER A 105 -12.76 -36.99 -41.29
C SER A 105 -12.34 -36.46 -42.66
N LEU A 106 -11.23 -35.72 -42.74
CA LEU A 106 -10.02 -36.07 -43.51
C LEU A 106 -9.05 -34.87 -43.66
N ASP A 107 -7.82 -35.08 -43.20
CA ASP A 107 -6.54 -34.87 -43.89
C ASP A 107 -6.10 -33.50 -44.45
N GLN A 108 -5.07 -32.96 -43.78
CA GLN A 108 -3.85 -32.39 -44.39
C GLN A 108 -3.13 -33.47 -45.26
N PRO A 109 -2.32 -33.14 -46.31
CA PRO A 109 -1.01 -32.49 -46.08
C PRO A 109 -0.29 -31.70 -47.22
N CYS A 110 0.68 -30.89 -46.77
CA CYS A 110 2.05 -30.58 -47.26
C CYS A 110 2.50 -30.65 -48.76
N GLY A 111 3.33 -29.65 -49.13
CA GLY A 111 4.36 -29.68 -50.21
C GLY A 111 4.87 -28.25 -50.52
N LEU A 112 6.12 -27.84 -50.17
CA LEU A 112 7.38 -27.95 -50.94
C LEU A 112 7.30 -27.28 -52.35
N GLY A 113 8.12 -26.29 -52.77
CA GLY A 113 9.24 -25.53 -52.19
C GLY A 113 9.44 -24.19 -52.97
N CYS A 114 10.61 -23.54 -53.15
CA CYS A 114 12.03 -23.81 -52.85
C CYS A 114 12.87 -22.48 -52.76
N ALA A 115 14.20 -22.61 -52.65
CA ALA A 115 15.28 -21.62 -52.46
C ALA A 115 15.45 -20.43 -53.44
N GLY A 116 16.19 -19.39 -53.00
CA GLY A 116 16.80 -18.37 -53.86
C GLY A 116 17.46 -17.16 -53.15
N ASP A 117 18.72 -17.28 -52.72
CA ASP A 117 19.53 -16.16 -52.19
C ASP A 117 19.83 -15.07 -53.25
N GLN A 118 19.84 -13.78 -52.83
CA GLN A 118 21.10 -13.01 -52.86
C GLN A 118 21.08 -11.66 -52.12
N ASP A 119 22.16 -11.46 -51.36
CA ASP A 119 22.59 -10.28 -50.63
C ASP A 119 22.99 -9.08 -51.55
N ARG A 120 22.66 -7.84 -51.14
CA ARG A 120 23.49 -6.62 -51.30
C ARG A 120 22.85 -5.32 -50.83
N SER A 121 23.60 -4.57 -50.01
CA SER A 121 23.53 -3.12 -49.78
C SER A 121 24.86 -2.67 -49.12
N PRO A 122 25.22 -1.37 -49.03
CA PRO A 122 24.53 -0.16 -49.50
C PRO A 122 25.41 0.74 -50.42
N GLY A 123 24.77 1.71 -51.11
CA GLY A 123 25.47 2.77 -51.84
C GLY A 123 25.51 4.09 -51.07
N CYS A 124 26.68 4.73 -50.94
CA CYS A 124 26.85 6.02 -50.26
C CYS A 124 27.87 6.90 -51.00
N VAL A 125 27.45 8.02 -51.63
CA VAL A 125 28.35 9.09 -52.10
C VAL A 125 27.71 10.48 -51.90
N ARG A 126 28.57 11.47 -51.64
CA ARG A 126 28.28 12.82 -51.14
C ARG A 126 27.84 13.84 -52.21
N ALA A 127 27.23 14.92 -51.73
CA ALA A 127 27.10 16.19 -52.45
C ALA A 127 28.45 16.93 -52.58
N SER A 128 28.61 17.75 -53.63
CA SER A 128 29.67 18.77 -53.76
C SER A 128 29.39 19.75 -54.92
N ARG A 129 29.24 21.05 -54.64
CA ARG A 129 30.00 22.10 -55.36
C ARG A 129 29.86 23.48 -54.71
N ILE A 130 31.01 24.11 -54.52
CA ILE A 130 31.19 25.54 -54.19
C ILE A 130 31.48 26.27 -55.51
N VAL A 131 30.93 27.46 -55.71
CA VAL A 131 31.44 28.42 -56.70
C VAL A 131 31.59 29.79 -56.05
N ARG A 132 32.80 30.36 -56.13
CA ARG A 132 33.10 31.75 -55.78
C ARG A 132 33.05 32.61 -57.05
N GLY A 133 32.44 33.79 -56.97
CA GLY A 133 32.52 34.82 -58.00
C GLY A 133 32.81 36.18 -57.37
N ARG A 134 33.87 36.86 -57.82
CA ARG A 134 34.32 38.17 -57.33
C ARG A 134 34.34 39.13 -58.52
N CYS A 135 33.79 40.34 -58.37
CA CYS A 135 33.87 41.41 -59.38
C CYS A 135 34.25 42.76 -58.73
N PRO A 136 34.73 43.76 -59.51
CA PRO A 136 35.73 44.72 -59.02
C PRO A 136 35.24 46.18 -58.84
N HIS A 137 36.20 47.08 -58.57
CA HIS A 137 36.06 48.50 -58.20
C HIS A 137 35.43 49.44 -59.25
N GLY A 138 34.85 50.55 -58.77
CA GLY A 138 34.41 51.71 -59.58
C GLY A 138 34.15 52.95 -58.68
N HIS A 139 34.38 54.18 -59.18
CA HIS A 139 34.62 55.38 -58.36
C HIS A 139 33.56 56.50 -58.40
N ARG A 140 33.45 57.23 -57.27
CA ARG A 140 33.27 58.70 -57.09
C ARG A 140 31.90 59.42 -57.26
N ARG A 141 31.54 60.11 -56.15
CA ARG A 141 30.84 61.44 -56.04
C ARG A 141 29.34 61.45 -56.45
N ARG A 142 28.44 62.31 -55.94
CA ARG A 142 28.50 63.58 -55.17
C ARG A 142 27.45 63.57 -54.02
N ALA A 143 27.45 64.59 -53.15
CA ALA A 143 26.50 64.75 -52.04
C ALA A 143 25.11 65.21 -52.49
N ASP A 144 24.03 64.80 -51.80
CA ASP A 144 23.16 65.75 -51.07
C ASP A 144 22.12 65.09 -50.14
N ARG A 145 21.63 65.88 -49.16
CA ARG A 145 20.41 65.72 -48.31
C ARG A 145 20.29 64.53 -47.34
N ILE A 146 20.07 64.88 -46.07
CA ILE A 146 19.70 63.98 -44.95
C ILE A 146 18.18 63.73 -44.94
N PRO A 147 17.68 62.48 -45.00
CA PRO A 147 16.33 62.11 -44.57
C PRO A 147 16.35 61.57 -43.14
N ARG A 148 15.28 61.85 -42.38
CA ARG A 148 15.17 61.51 -40.95
C ARG A 148 15.22 59.99 -40.70
N LEU A 149 15.93 59.59 -39.64
CA LEU A 149 16.03 58.20 -39.18
C LEU A 149 14.63 57.62 -38.89
N ARG A 150 14.26 56.54 -39.58
CA ARG A 150 13.21 55.62 -39.10
C ARG A 150 13.82 54.72 -38.02
N PRO A 151 13.11 54.43 -36.91
CA PRO A 151 13.63 53.52 -35.89
C PRO A 151 13.81 52.13 -36.48
N VAL A 152 15.01 51.56 -36.28
CA VAL A 152 15.31 50.17 -36.65
C VAL A 152 14.38 49.26 -35.84
N ARG A 153 13.51 48.51 -36.52
CA ARG A 153 12.74 47.43 -35.86
C ARG A 153 13.76 46.48 -35.22
N ARG A 154 13.75 46.39 -33.89
CA ARG A 154 14.48 45.33 -33.16
C ARG A 154 14.05 44.00 -33.79
N ARG A 155 15.01 43.24 -34.34
CA ARG A 155 14.75 41.82 -34.63
C ARG A 155 14.48 41.16 -33.29
N CYS A 156 13.28 40.60 -33.12
CA CYS A 156 13.04 39.67 -32.03
C CYS A 156 14.07 38.55 -32.13
N ALA A 157 14.77 38.26 -31.04
CA ALA A 157 15.56 37.04 -30.95
C ALA A 157 14.56 35.89 -30.98
N VAL A 158 14.55 35.12 -32.06
CA VAL A 158 13.90 33.81 -32.07
C VAL A 158 14.77 32.94 -31.18
N THR A 159 14.27 32.63 -29.98
CA THR A 159 14.88 31.63 -29.11
C THR A 159 14.59 30.27 -29.72
N ASP A 160 15.59 29.65 -30.35
CA ASP A 160 15.55 28.25 -30.79
C ASP A 160 15.60 27.31 -29.58
N ALA A 161 14.59 27.41 -28.70
CA ALA A 161 14.22 26.32 -27.82
C ALA A 161 13.59 25.24 -28.70
N PRO A 162 13.95 23.95 -28.55
CA PRO A 162 13.24 22.88 -29.23
C PRO A 162 11.75 22.95 -28.84
N PRO A 163 10.82 22.67 -29.77
CA PRO A 163 9.39 22.76 -29.47
C PRO A 163 9.07 21.85 -28.30
N GLN A 164 8.64 22.46 -27.19
CA GLN A 164 8.16 21.72 -26.03
C GLN A 164 7.04 20.78 -26.49
N PRO A 165 7.07 19.49 -26.12
CA PRO A 165 5.99 18.56 -26.48
C PRO A 165 4.67 19.12 -25.97
N ALA A 166 3.67 19.19 -26.85
CA ALA A 166 2.37 19.78 -26.53
C ALA A 166 1.74 19.08 -25.32
N THR A 167 1.58 19.82 -24.24
CA THR A 167 0.99 19.35 -22.99
C THR A 167 -0.54 19.28 -23.14
N ILE A 168 -1.15 18.15 -22.77
CA ILE A 168 -2.62 17.98 -22.82
C ILE A 168 -3.28 18.42 -21.51
N THR A 169 -2.53 18.36 -20.40
CA THR A 169 -2.90 18.94 -19.10
C THR A 169 -1.89 20.05 -18.76
N PRO A 170 -2.09 20.90 -17.73
CA PRO A 170 -1.18 22.00 -17.42
C PRO A 170 0.31 21.62 -17.33
N THR A 171 0.66 20.40 -16.90
CA THR A 171 2.05 19.91 -16.86
C THR A 171 2.25 18.49 -17.39
N GLY A 172 1.24 17.85 -17.99
CA GLY A 172 1.31 16.46 -18.46
C GLY A 172 1.37 16.30 -19.98
N VAL A 173 2.25 15.42 -20.45
CA VAL A 173 2.40 15.01 -21.86
C VAL A 173 2.06 13.54 -22.03
N VAL A 174 1.47 13.16 -23.17
CA VAL A 174 1.13 11.76 -23.48
C VAL A 174 2.39 10.98 -23.81
N ILE A 175 2.53 9.79 -23.21
CA ILE A 175 3.61 8.85 -23.52
C ILE A 175 3.11 7.49 -24.01
N ALA A 176 1.82 7.17 -23.82
CA ALA A 176 1.18 5.98 -24.39
C ALA A 176 -0.30 6.28 -24.73
N PRO A 177 -0.82 5.83 -25.89
CA PRO A 177 -2.25 5.86 -26.17
C PRO A 177 -3.02 4.82 -25.31
N PRO A 178 -4.35 4.92 -25.16
CA PRO A 178 -5.16 3.92 -24.47
C PRO A 178 -5.16 2.56 -25.16
N SER A 179 -4.91 2.53 -26.47
CA SER A 179 -4.86 1.33 -27.31
C SER A 179 -3.52 0.59 -27.29
N LEU A 180 -2.57 1.01 -26.45
CA LEU A 180 -1.31 0.27 -26.28
C LEU A 180 -1.59 -1.10 -25.65
N ASP A 181 -0.91 -2.12 -26.13
CA ASP A 181 -1.03 -3.47 -25.63
C ASP A 181 -0.52 -3.59 -24.18
N ARG A 182 -0.89 -4.68 -23.50
CA ARG A 182 -0.57 -4.88 -22.08
C ARG A 182 0.94 -4.98 -21.82
N GLU A 183 1.72 -5.54 -22.75
CA GLU A 183 3.17 -5.70 -22.58
C GLU A 183 3.86 -4.35 -22.74
N GLY A 184 3.55 -3.62 -23.81
CA GLY A 184 4.02 -2.25 -24.03
C GLY A 184 3.64 -1.30 -22.89
N TRP A 185 2.41 -1.41 -22.36
CA TRP A 185 1.95 -0.61 -21.22
C TRP A 185 2.73 -0.93 -19.93
N LEU A 186 2.99 -2.21 -19.64
CA LEU A 186 3.81 -2.63 -18.49
C LEU A 186 5.26 -2.16 -18.63
N ALA A 187 5.85 -2.28 -19.81
CA ALA A 187 7.20 -1.81 -20.10
C ALA A 187 7.32 -0.29 -19.87
N LEU A 188 6.38 0.51 -20.36
CA LEU A 188 6.36 1.96 -20.09
C LEU A 188 6.15 2.26 -18.60
N ARG A 189 5.31 1.49 -17.90
CA ARG A 189 5.11 1.65 -16.45
C ARG A 189 6.36 1.38 -15.61
N ARG A 190 7.35 0.65 -16.13
CA ARG A 190 8.67 0.48 -15.48
C ARG A 190 9.59 1.69 -15.67
N THR A 191 9.35 2.56 -16.64
CA THR A 191 10.16 3.77 -16.89
C THR A 191 9.93 4.91 -15.89
N GLY A 192 9.06 4.70 -14.90
CA GLY A 192 8.73 5.70 -13.88
C GLY A 192 7.85 5.15 -12.78
N VAL A 193 7.31 6.05 -11.95
CA VAL A 193 6.45 5.75 -10.80
C VAL A 193 5.03 6.25 -11.07
N GLY A 194 4.05 5.35 -11.02
CA GLY A 194 2.64 5.66 -11.13
C GLY A 194 2.01 6.00 -9.77
N GLY A 195 0.84 6.64 -9.77
CA GLY A 195 0.14 7.02 -8.54
C GLY A 195 -0.24 5.83 -7.65
N SER A 196 -0.53 4.67 -8.24
CA SER A 196 -0.73 3.40 -7.53
C SER A 196 0.49 2.95 -6.72
N ASP A 197 1.68 3.35 -7.16
CA ASP A 197 2.96 2.85 -6.66
C ASP A 197 3.43 3.67 -5.44
N VAL A 198 2.96 4.92 -5.30
CA VAL A 198 3.33 5.86 -4.23
C VAL A 198 3.08 5.27 -2.84
N ALA A 199 1.96 4.58 -2.64
CA ALA A 199 1.67 3.91 -1.37
C ALA A 199 2.68 2.78 -1.06
N ALA A 200 3.20 2.08 -2.08
CA ALA A 200 4.22 1.06 -1.90
C ALA A 200 5.60 1.68 -1.63
N VAL A 201 5.97 2.77 -2.32
CA VAL A 201 7.20 3.55 -2.04
C VAL A 201 7.25 4.02 -0.59
N LEU A 202 6.12 4.45 -0.04
CA LEU A 202 6.00 4.94 1.34
C LEU A 202 5.81 3.82 2.39
N GLY A 203 5.81 2.53 2.01
CA GLY A 203 5.57 1.41 2.92
C GLY A 203 4.15 1.34 3.50
N MET A 204 3.18 1.99 2.85
CA MET A 204 1.76 2.07 3.25
C MET A 204 0.84 1.12 2.45
N SER A 205 1.36 0.47 1.41
CA SER A 205 0.61 -0.53 0.63
C SER A 205 0.48 -1.85 1.41
N ARG A 206 -0.70 -2.45 1.33
CA ARG A 206 -0.96 -3.80 1.86
C ARG A 206 -0.55 -4.92 0.90
N TYR A 207 -0.25 -4.57 -0.36
CA TYR A 207 -0.16 -5.53 -1.47
C TYR A 207 1.21 -5.56 -2.16
N THR A 208 2.07 -4.57 -1.89
CA THR A 208 3.35 -4.41 -2.59
C THR A 208 4.32 -3.70 -1.67
N SER A 209 5.48 -4.31 -1.42
CA SER A 209 6.54 -3.70 -0.62
C SER A 209 7.39 -2.70 -1.43
N PRO A 210 8.15 -1.78 -0.78
CA PRO A 210 9.11 -0.93 -1.48
C PRO A 210 10.14 -1.73 -2.29
N ILE A 211 10.57 -2.90 -1.76
CA ILE A 211 11.58 -3.76 -2.38
C ILE A 211 11.02 -4.57 -3.56
N GLU A 212 9.79 -5.05 -3.49
CA GLU A 212 9.09 -5.65 -4.62
C GLU A 212 8.89 -4.65 -5.76
N LEU A 213 8.46 -3.43 -5.43
CA LEU A 213 8.32 -2.36 -6.42
C LEU A 213 9.67 -2.02 -7.07
N TYR A 214 10.75 -1.90 -6.27
CA TYR A 214 12.10 -1.66 -6.80
C TYR A 214 12.50 -2.75 -7.81
N LEU A 215 12.27 -4.03 -7.48
CA LEU A 215 12.60 -5.16 -8.36
C LEU A 215 11.78 -5.13 -9.67
N ASP A 216 10.49 -4.74 -9.62
CA ASP A 216 9.70 -4.53 -10.84
C ASP A 216 10.28 -3.39 -11.71
N LYS A 217 10.65 -2.25 -11.11
CA LYS A 217 11.19 -1.10 -11.87
C LYS A 217 12.55 -1.38 -12.51
N VAL A 218 13.43 -2.15 -11.86
CA VAL A 218 14.73 -2.55 -12.45
C VAL A 218 14.61 -3.76 -13.39
N GLY A 219 13.45 -4.42 -13.44
CA GLY A 219 13.20 -5.59 -14.30
C GLY A 219 13.78 -6.89 -13.76
N GLU A 220 14.01 -6.97 -12.44
CA GLU A 220 14.56 -8.14 -11.73
C GLU A 220 13.49 -8.90 -10.92
N LEU A 221 12.23 -8.49 -11.00
CA LEU A 221 11.09 -9.23 -10.45
C LEU A 221 10.54 -10.22 -11.49
N ASP A 222 10.64 -11.51 -11.20
CA ASP A 222 9.96 -12.59 -11.95
C ASP A 222 8.43 -12.43 -11.90
N ASP A 223 7.71 -13.14 -12.77
CA ASP A 223 6.23 -13.16 -12.78
C ASP A 223 5.67 -13.78 -11.48
N MET A 224 5.50 -12.93 -10.47
CA MET A 224 4.78 -13.23 -9.24
C MET A 224 3.33 -13.64 -9.60
N PRO A 225 2.85 -14.83 -9.20
CA PRO A 225 1.47 -15.21 -9.41
C PRO A 225 0.57 -14.25 -8.61
N ARG A 226 -0.19 -13.40 -9.30
CA ARG A 226 -1.18 -12.54 -8.65
C ARG A 226 -2.20 -13.41 -7.94
N SER A 227 -2.58 -13.00 -6.72
CA SER A 227 -3.69 -13.64 -6.01
C SER A 227 -4.94 -13.65 -6.91
N PRO A 228 -5.68 -14.77 -7.01
CA PRO A 228 -6.91 -14.85 -7.81
C PRO A 228 -7.92 -13.74 -7.43
N GLU A 229 -7.98 -13.41 -6.14
CA GLU A 229 -8.85 -12.37 -5.59
C GLU A 229 -8.45 -10.97 -6.06
N LEU A 230 -7.13 -10.68 -6.16
CA LEU A 230 -6.63 -9.43 -6.73
C LEU A 230 -6.88 -9.34 -8.24
N ALA A 231 -6.80 -10.46 -8.96
CA ALA A 231 -7.13 -10.53 -10.38
C ALA A 231 -8.63 -10.28 -10.63
N GLU A 232 -9.50 -10.90 -9.83
CA GLU A 232 -10.95 -10.68 -9.89
C GLU A 232 -11.35 -9.25 -9.48
N ALA A 233 -10.74 -8.71 -8.42
CA ALA A 233 -10.97 -7.32 -8.01
C ALA A 233 -10.53 -6.31 -9.08
N ALA A 234 -9.41 -6.57 -9.78
CA ALA A 234 -8.98 -5.75 -10.90
C ALA A 234 -9.95 -5.86 -12.09
N PHE A 235 -10.44 -7.06 -12.42
CA PHE A 235 -11.46 -7.25 -13.46
C PHE A 235 -12.73 -6.43 -13.17
N TRP A 236 -13.33 -6.58 -11.99
CA TRP A 236 -14.53 -5.84 -11.62
C TRP A 236 -14.31 -4.33 -11.48
N GLY A 237 -13.09 -3.89 -11.16
CA GLY A 237 -12.69 -2.48 -11.22
C GLY A 237 -12.94 -1.88 -12.62
N HIS A 238 -12.30 -2.46 -13.65
CA HIS A 238 -12.45 -2.00 -15.03
C HIS A 238 -13.90 -2.12 -15.54
N GLN A 239 -14.60 -3.21 -15.22
CA GLN A 239 -15.99 -3.41 -15.66
C GLN A 239 -16.97 -2.39 -15.05
N HIS A 240 -16.72 -1.91 -13.82
CA HIS A 240 -17.57 -0.92 -13.16
C HIS A 240 -17.22 0.53 -13.51
N GLU A 241 -15.98 0.81 -13.93
CA GLU A 241 -15.48 2.16 -14.19
C GLU A 241 -16.38 3.00 -15.13
N PRO A 242 -16.82 2.54 -16.31
CA PRO A 242 -17.73 3.31 -17.16
C PRO A 242 -19.11 3.56 -16.51
N THR A 243 -19.59 2.62 -15.70
CA THR A 243 -20.86 2.75 -14.99
C THR A 243 -20.76 3.78 -13.87
N ILE A 244 -19.65 3.78 -13.12
CA ILE A 244 -19.40 4.75 -12.04
C ILE A 244 -19.20 6.15 -12.64
N ALA A 245 -18.47 6.28 -13.75
CA ALA A 245 -18.30 7.55 -14.46
C ALA A 245 -19.64 8.17 -14.89
N ARG A 246 -20.55 7.38 -15.49
CA ARG A 246 -21.90 7.83 -15.84
C ARG A 246 -22.69 8.29 -14.62
N VAL A 247 -22.73 7.48 -13.55
CA VAL A 247 -23.49 7.80 -12.33
C VAL A 247 -22.87 8.98 -11.57
N PHE A 248 -21.56 9.23 -11.70
CA PHE A 248 -20.91 10.45 -11.21
C PHE A 248 -21.47 11.68 -11.93
N THR A 249 -21.54 11.69 -13.26
CA THR A 249 -22.13 12.80 -14.03
C THR A 249 -23.61 12.99 -13.69
N GLU A 250 -24.39 11.93 -13.60
CA GLU A 250 -25.82 12.00 -13.21
C GLU A 250 -26.04 12.61 -11.82
N ARG A 251 -25.12 12.39 -10.87
CA ARG A 251 -25.25 12.88 -9.48
C ARG A 251 -24.65 14.26 -9.24
N THR A 252 -23.65 14.65 -10.02
CA THR A 252 -22.90 15.90 -9.81
C THR A 252 -23.23 16.98 -10.83
N GLY A 253 -23.80 16.62 -11.99
CA GLY A 253 -23.95 17.50 -13.15
C GLY A 253 -22.65 17.72 -13.94
N LEU A 254 -21.52 17.16 -13.49
CA LEU A 254 -20.21 17.38 -14.11
C LEU A 254 -19.96 16.39 -15.24
N GLY A 255 -19.73 16.91 -16.44
CA GLY A 255 -19.36 16.12 -17.62
C GLY A 255 -18.01 15.43 -17.43
N VAL A 256 -17.85 14.24 -18.00
CA VAL A 256 -16.58 13.49 -17.97
C VAL A 256 -16.21 12.92 -19.33
N VAL A 257 -14.91 12.84 -19.61
CA VAL A 257 -14.35 12.26 -20.83
C VAL A 257 -13.20 11.29 -20.52
N GLU A 258 -12.90 10.41 -21.48
CA GLU A 258 -11.76 9.50 -21.40
C GLU A 258 -10.43 10.22 -21.65
N GLY A 259 -9.36 9.68 -21.06
CA GLY A 259 -8.04 10.24 -21.19
C GLY A 259 -7.34 9.90 -22.51
N PRO A 260 -6.30 10.66 -22.89
CA PRO A 260 -5.44 10.35 -24.04
C PRO A 260 -4.48 9.16 -23.79
N GLY A 261 -4.64 8.42 -22.69
CA GLY A 261 -3.80 7.31 -22.27
C GLY A 261 -2.87 7.67 -21.11
N MET A 262 -1.65 7.12 -21.10
CA MET A 262 -0.67 7.36 -20.04
C MET A 262 -0.01 8.72 -20.21
N LEU A 263 0.01 9.51 -19.13
CA LEU A 263 0.71 10.78 -19.06
C LEU A 263 2.04 10.64 -18.29
N ALA A 264 3.01 11.47 -18.67
CA ALA A 264 4.20 11.78 -17.88
C ALA A 264 4.29 13.29 -17.63
N ASN A 265 4.92 13.69 -16.52
CA ASN A 265 5.13 15.11 -16.24
C ASN A 265 6.18 15.75 -17.20
N VAL A 266 5.94 17.02 -17.58
CA VAL A 266 6.71 17.78 -18.59
C VAL A 266 8.12 18.20 -18.13
N ASP A 267 8.41 18.18 -16.84
CA ASP A 267 9.76 18.38 -16.30
C ASP A 267 10.38 17.07 -15.79
N ARG A 268 9.56 16.20 -15.19
CA ARG A 268 10.00 14.95 -14.56
C ARG A 268 9.35 13.74 -15.25
N ARG A 269 9.90 13.29 -16.39
CA ARG A 269 9.31 12.18 -17.20
C ARG A 269 9.06 10.87 -16.46
N TRP A 270 9.78 10.62 -15.36
CA TRP A 270 9.57 9.44 -14.52
C TRP A 270 8.33 9.53 -13.62
N MET A 271 7.68 10.69 -13.50
CA MET A 271 6.40 10.81 -12.79
C MET A 271 5.25 10.50 -13.76
N LEU A 272 4.58 9.36 -13.55
CA LEU A 272 3.56 8.82 -14.47
C LEU A 272 2.14 8.93 -13.88
N ALA A 273 1.15 9.12 -14.75
CA ALA A 273 -0.27 9.06 -14.40
C ALA A 273 -1.09 8.29 -15.44
N ASN A 274 -1.95 7.39 -14.94
CA ASN A 274 -3.03 6.76 -15.68
C ASN A 274 -4.32 7.18 -14.98
N VAL A 275 -4.92 8.27 -15.46
CA VAL A 275 -6.16 8.83 -14.92
C VAL A 275 -7.35 8.12 -15.55
N ASP A 276 -8.33 7.72 -14.75
CA ASP A 276 -9.53 7.04 -15.24
C ASP A 276 -10.37 7.98 -16.12
N ARG A 277 -10.80 9.14 -15.61
CA ARG A 277 -11.58 10.14 -16.39
C ARG A 277 -11.11 11.57 -16.11
N TYR A 278 -11.37 12.45 -17.08
CA TYR A 278 -11.19 13.90 -16.94
C TYR A 278 -12.56 14.54 -16.75
N VAL A 279 -12.67 15.44 -15.80
CA VAL A 279 -13.89 16.20 -15.52
C VAL A 279 -13.84 17.51 -16.29
N LEU A 280 -14.94 17.83 -16.96
CA LEU A 280 -15.09 19.03 -17.78
C LEU A 280 -15.56 20.24 -16.95
N ASP A 281 -15.13 21.43 -17.35
CA ASP A 281 -15.74 22.70 -16.93
C ASP A 281 -16.95 23.10 -17.81
N GLU A 282 -17.47 24.30 -17.57
CA GLU A 282 -18.62 24.88 -18.29
C GLU A 282 -18.34 25.10 -19.79
N ASP A 283 -17.07 25.29 -20.18
CA ASP A 283 -16.60 25.43 -21.57
C ASP A 283 -16.26 24.06 -22.21
N ALA A 284 -16.68 22.97 -21.58
CA ALA A 284 -16.41 21.59 -21.96
C ALA A 284 -14.90 21.25 -22.08
N GLN A 285 -14.03 21.93 -21.34
CA GLN A 285 -12.59 21.67 -21.30
C GLN A 285 -12.20 20.82 -20.08
N PRO A 286 -11.22 19.90 -20.20
CA PRO A 286 -10.68 19.16 -19.06
C PRO A 286 -10.09 20.08 -17.98
N ALA A 287 -10.76 20.17 -16.83
CA ALA A 287 -10.43 21.11 -15.74
C ALA A 287 -10.04 20.41 -14.42
N SER A 288 -10.38 19.14 -14.26
CA SER A 288 -9.92 18.29 -13.15
C SER A 288 -9.96 16.80 -13.49
N LEU A 289 -9.56 15.96 -12.54
CA LEU A 289 -9.49 14.51 -12.68
C LEU A 289 -10.66 13.84 -11.95
N LEU A 290 -11.04 12.64 -12.40
CA LEU A 290 -11.90 11.71 -11.67
C LEU A 290 -11.18 10.37 -11.53
N GLU A 291 -10.91 9.99 -10.28
CA GLU A 291 -10.38 8.69 -9.86
C GLU A 291 -11.54 7.79 -9.40
N ILE A 292 -11.59 6.56 -9.87
CA ILE A 292 -12.69 5.62 -9.65
C ILE A 292 -12.18 4.38 -8.93
N LYS A 293 -12.86 3.99 -7.84
CA LYS A 293 -12.53 2.80 -7.05
C LYS A 293 -13.74 1.90 -6.85
N THR A 294 -13.54 0.59 -6.98
CA THR A 294 -14.46 -0.43 -6.45
C THR A 294 -13.83 -0.99 -5.17
N ARG A 295 -14.58 -1.04 -4.06
CA ARG A 295 -14.10 -1.47 -2.74
C ARG A 295 -15.13 -2.31 -1.99
N SER A 296 -14.67 -3.05 -0.99
CA SER A 296 -15.53 -3.86 -0.12
C SER A 296 -16.43 -2.98 0.76
N ALA A 297 -17.63 -3.46 1.08
CA ALA A 297 -18.57 -2.78 1.97
C ALA A 297 -18.00 -2.54 3.38
N VAL A 298 -17.02 -3.32 3.82
CA VAL A 298 -16.36 -3.17 5.13
C VAL A 298 -15.60 -1.85 5.28
N GLN A 299 -15.29 -1.16 4.18
CA GLN A 299 -14.61 0.14 4.21
C GLN A 299 -15.59 1.33 4.29
N LEU A 300 -16.90 1.10 4.48
CA LEU A 300 -17.90 2.17 4.46
C LEU A 300 -17.61 3.29 5.46
N GLU A 301 -17.25 2.95 6.70
CA GLU A 301 -16.97 3.95 7.74
C GLU A 301 -15.73 4.81 7.41
N GLU A 302 -14.68 4.17 6.89
CA GLU A 302 -13.45 4.82 6.40
C GLU A 302 -13.76 5.85 5.29
N TRP A 303 -14.53 5.43 4.28
CA TRP A 303 -14.94 6.29 3.16
C TRP A 303 -15.99 7.34 3.52
N LEU A 304 -16.73 7.21 4.63
CA LEU A 304 -17.60 8.26 5.13
C LEU A 304 -16.79 9.38 5.83
N GLY A 305 -15.63 9.05 6.40
CA GLY A 305 -14.70 10.03 6.99
C GLY A 305 -13.90 10.84 5.96
N GLY A 306 -13.68 10.31 4.76
CA GLY A 306 -12.96 10.98 3.68
C GLY A 306 -12.47 10.02 2.60
N VAL A 307 -11.48 10.44 1.82
CA VAL A 307 -10.73 9.52 0.94
C VAL A 307 -9.63 8.84 1.76
N PRO A 308 -9.55 7.49 1.79
CA PRO A 308 -8.48 6.79 2.51
C PRO A 308 -7.08 7.11 1.96
N ASP A 309 -6.05 6.96 2.79
CA ASP A 309 -4.67 7.38 2.50
C ASP A 309 -4.16 6.90 1.14
N GLY A 310 -4.25 5.60 0.82
CA GLY A 310 -3.74 5.05 -0.45
C GLY A 310 -4.35 5.74 -1.70
N PRO A 311 -5.67 5.74 -1.87
CA PRO A 311 -6.35 6.53 -2.90
C PRO A 311 -6.06 8.04 -2.84
N ALA A 312 -5.95 8.64 -1.65
CA ALA A 312 -5.66 10.07 -1.51
C ALA A 312 -4.24 10.43 -1.99
N LEU A 313 -3.24 9.59 -1.68
CA LEU A 313 -1.86 9.70 -2.15
C LEU A 313 -1.77 9.53 -3.67
N GLN A 314 -2.46 8.52 -4.23
CA GLN A 314 -2.57 8.33 -5.68
C GLN A 314 -3.17 9.58 -6.35
N THR A 315 -4.23 10.14 -5.78
CA THR A 315 -4.91 11.33 -6.30
C THR A 315 -3.98 12.54 -6.30
N HIS A 316 -3.27 12.80 -5.18
CA HIS A 316 -2.29 13.89 -5.11
C HIS A 316 -1.12 13.69 -6.08
N TRP A 317 -0.67 12.46 -6.32
CA TRP A 317 0.32 12.15 -7.33
C TRP A 317 -0.15 12.52 -8.75
N TYR A 318 -1.39 12.17 -9.11
CA TYR A 318 -1.94 12.53 -10.42
C TYR A 318 -2.13 14.03 -10.56
N LEU A 319 -2.51 14.75 -9.49
CA LEU A 319 -2.50 16.21 -9.48
C LEU A 319 -1.08 16.76 -9.68
N ALA A 320 -0.06 16.19 -9.03
CA ALA A 320 1.35 16.57 -9.21
C ALA A 320 1.82 16.38 -10.67
N VAL A 321 1.46 15.26 -11.31
CA VAL A 321 1.83 14.94 -12.70
C VAL A 321 1.16 15.87 -13.70
N THR A 322 -0.14 16.12 -13.54
CA THR A 322 -0.99 16.84 -14.51
C THR A 322 -1.04 18.35 -14.32
N GLY A 323 -0.79 18.84 -13.10
CA GLY A 323 -0.83 20.26 -12.76
C GLY A 323 -2.24 20.80 -12.50
N TYR A 324 -3.28 19.95 -12.45
CA TYR A 324 -4.60 20.36 -11.99
C TYR A 324 -4.63 20.68 -10.49
N LYS A 325 -5.59 21.53 -10.11
CA LYS A 325 -5.75 22.04 -8.73
C LYS A 325 -6.62 21.16 -7.83
N HIS A 326 -7.41 20.25 -8.42
CA HIS A 326 -8.29 19.37 -7.67
C HIS A 326 -8.65 18.13 -8.49
N ALA A 327 -9.18 17.12 -7.81
CA ALA A 327 -9.75 15.92 -8.40
C ALA A 327 -11.03 15.52 -7.66
N HIS A 328 -11.81 14.66 -8.27
CA HIS A 328 -12.90 13.92 -7.67
C HIS A 328 -12.48 12.46 -7.47
N VAL A 329 -12.90 11.86 -6.36
CA VAL A 329 -12.66 10.44 -6.06
C VAL A 329 -14.01 9.78 -5.82
N ALA A 330 -14.37 8.83 -6.68
CA ALA A 330 -15.65 8.13 -6.64
C ALA A 330 -15.44 6.66 -6.27
N ALA A 331 -16.02 6.23 -5.15
CA ALA A 331 -15.88 4.87 -4.64
C ALA A 331 -17.21 4.13 -4.59
N LEU A 332 -17.34 3.04 -5.36
CA LEU A 332 -18.45 2.10 -5.27
C LEU A 332 -18.13 1.02 -4.23
N LEU A 333 -18.81 1.10 -3.09
CA LEU A 333 -18.66 0.18 -1.98
C LEU A 333 -19.71 -0.93 -2.06
N GLY A 334 -19.29 -2.19 -1.93
CA GLY A 334 -20.19 -3.34 -1.93
C GLY A 334 -21.04 -3.52 -3.19
N GLY A 335 -20.64 -2.90 -4.30
CA GLY A 335 -21.39 -2.91 -5.57
C GLY A 335 -22.65 -2.03 -5.62
N ASN A 336 -23.06 -1.39 -4.52
CA ASN A 336 -24.34 -0.65 -4.47
C ASN A 336 -24.27 0.74 -3.79
N ARG A 337 -23.20 1.08 -3.07
CA ARG A 337 -23.08 2.35 -2.35
C ARG A 337 -21.96 3.22 -2.94
N LEU A 338 -22.32 4.11 -3.86
CA LEU A 338 -21.39 5.10 -4.42
C LEU A 338 -21.24 6.31 -3.47
N ILE A 339 -20.01 6.58 -3.05
CA ILE A 339 -19.56 7.79 -2.35
C ILE A 339 -18.68 8.60 -3.31
N ILE A 340 -18.78 9.94 -3.28
CA ILE A 340 -17.99 10.86 -4.10
C ILE A 340 -17.38 11.91 -3.17
N HIS A 341 -16.07 12.07 -3.24
CA HIS A 341 -15.32 13.12 -2.55
C HIS A 341 -14.66 14.05 -3.56
N ARG A 342 -14.37 15.27 -3.11
CA ARG A 342 -13.55 16.25 -3.83
C ARG A 342 -12.24 16.44 -3.06
N VAL A 343 -11.12 16.32 -3.75
CA VAL A 343 -9.77 16.44 -3.19
C VAL A 343 -9.13 17.68 -3.81
N GLU A 344 -8.93 18.71 -3.00
CA GLU A 344 -8.12 19.88 -3.38
C GLU A 344 -6.64 19.52 -3.30
N ARG A 345 -5.82 20.06 -4.21
CA ARG A 345 -4.37 19.85 -4.25
C ARG A 345 -3.70 20.53 -3.06
N ASP A 346 -3.18 19.73 -2.14
CA ASP A 346 -2.24 20.20 -1.12
C ASP A 346 -0.82 20.27 -1.70
N GLU A 347 -0.30 21.49 -1.94
CA GLU A 347 1.03 21.70 -2.50
C GLU A 347 2.15 21.22 -1.56
N ALA A 348 1.97 21.35 -0.24
CA ALA A 348 2.97 20.89 0.72
C ALA A 348 3.04 19.36 0.75
N LEU A 349 1.90 18.68 0.66
CA LEU A 349 1.88 17.23 0.48
C LEU A 349 2.52 16.83 -0.86
N VAL A 350 2.16 17.49 -1.97
CA VAL A 350 2.73 17.22 -3.29
C VAL A 350 4.26 17.39 -3.30
N GLU A 351 4.80 18.44 -2.68
CA GLU A 351 6.25 18.66 -2.57
C GLU A 351 6.94 17.49 -1.84
N HIS A 352 6.42 17.08 -0.67
CA HIS A 352 6.96 15.94 0.07
C HIS A 352 6.85 14.62 -0.71
N LEU A 353 5.74 14.37 -1.41
CA LEU A 353 5.57 13.16 -2.23
C LEU A 353 6.56 13.13 -3.40
N VAL A 354 6.75 14.25 -4.11
CA VAL A 354 7.72 14.33 -5.22
C VAL A 354 9.16 14.16 -4.73
N ALA A 355 9.49 14.65 -3.53
CA ALA A 355 10.79 14.44 -2.92
C ALA A 355 11.02 12.95 -2.56
N LEU A 356 10.15 12.35 -1.75
CA LEU A 356 10.30 10.97 -1.27
C LEU A 356 10.26 9.93 -2.40
N VAL A 357 9.36 10.12 -3.37
CA VAL A 357 9.29 9.23 -4.54
C VAL A 357 10.45 9.50 -5.51
N GLY A 358 10.98 10.73 -5.54
CA GLY A 358 12.20 11.06 -6.27
C GLY A 358 13.45 10.39 -5.70
N GLU A 359 13.60 10.29 -4.37
CA GLU A 359 14.66 9.52 -3.71
C GLU A 359 14.57 8.03 -4.07
N PHE A 360 13.38 7.44 -3.99
CA PHE A 360 13.15 6.06 -4.43
C PHE A 360 13.47 5.85 -5.92
N TRP A 361 13.07 6.79 -6.79
CA TRP A 361 13.37 6.69 -8.22
C TRP A 361 14.87 6.81 -8.49
N GLN A 362 15.59 7.68 -7.76
CA GLN A 362 17.04 7.76 -7.84
C GLN A 362 17.70 6.44 -7.41
N HIS A 363 17.18 5.77 -6.37
CA HIS A 363 17.62 4.44 -5.95
C HIS A 363 17.40 3.36 -7.03
N VAL A 364 16.28 3.40 -7.77
CA VAL A 364 16.05 2.54 -8.95
C VAL A 364 17.10 2.78 -10.03
N LEU A 365 17.40 4.06 -10.35
CA LEU A 365 18.41 4.42 -11.35
C LEU A 365 19.84 4.00 -10.95
N ASP A 366 20.19 4.19 -9.68
CA ASP A 366 21.51 3.84 -9.13
C ASP A 366 21.66 2.33 -8.81
N ARG A 367 20.58 1.55 -8.97
CA ARG A 367 20.48 0.13 -8.59
C ARG A 367 20.85 -0.12 -7.12
N VAL A 368 20.33 0.72 -6.23
CA VAL A 368 20.47 0.60 -4.78
C VAL A 368 19.11 0.18 -4.20
N PRO A 369 18.93 -1.09 -3.80
CA PRO A 369 17.65 -1.55 -3.28
C PRO A 369 17.28 -0.86 -1.96
N PRO A 370 15.97 -0.65 -1.69
CA PRO A 370 15.47 -0.32 -0.36
C PRO A 370 15.94 -1.29 0.74
N PRO A 371 15.98 -0.83 2.00
CA PRO A 371 16.06 -1.74 3.13
C PRO A 371 14.81 -2.64 3.20
N VAL A 372 15.01 -3.86 3.70
CA VAL A 372 13.92 -4.81 4.00
C VAL A 372 13.06 -4.24 5.13
N ASP A 373 11.76 -4.06 4.89
CA ASP A 373 10.81 -3.54 5.88
C ASP A 373 10.12 -4.66 6.69
N GLY A 374 9.19 -4.26 7.56
CA GLY A 374 8.39 -5.18 8.39
C GLY A 374 7.04 -5.57 7.82
N SER A 375 6.77 -5.31 6.53
CA SER A 375 5.46 -5.58 5.91
C SER A 375 5.24 -7.07 5.59
N GLU A 376 3.96 -7.48 5.53
CA GLU A 376 3.60 -8.83 5.10
C GLU A 376 3.98 -9.09 3.64
N ALA A 377 3.89 -8.07 2.77
CA ALA A 377 4.32 -8.14 1.37
C ALA A 377 5.83 -8.41 1.24
N THR A 378 6.67 -7.79 2.07
CA THR A 378 8.11 -8.12 2.13
C THR A 378 8.34 -9.56 2.58
N ALA A 379 7.57 -10.07 3.56
CA ALA A 379 7.70 -11.46 4.00
C ALA A 379 7.30 -12.47 2.90
N GLU A 380 6.27 -12.16 2.12
CA GLU A 380 5.84 -12.94 0.95
C GLU A 380 6.89 -12.91 -0.17
N LEU A 381 7.38 -11.73 -0.54
CA LEU A 381 8.44 -11.55 -1.53
C LEU A 381 9.70 -12.36 -1.17
N LEU A 382 10.20 -12.24 0.07
CA LEU A 382 11.36 -13.00 0.54
C LEU A 382 11.09 -14.52 0.51
N GLY A 383 9.84 -14.93 0.74
CA GLY A 383 9.39 -16.31 0.56
C GLY A 383 9.47 -16.80 -0.89
N HIS A 384 9.13 -15.95 -1.85
CA HIS A 384 9.20 -16.25 -3.28
C HIS A 384 10.64 -16.28 -3.80
N LEU A 385 11.39 -15.19 -3.60
CA LEU A 385 12.75 -15.01 -4.12
C LEU A 385 13.71 -16.10 -3.63
N TYR A 386 13.66 -16.44 -2.34
CA TYR A 386 14.60 -17.37 -1.73
C TYR A 386 13.98 -18.76 -1.54
N ARG A 387 14.12 -19.63 -2.54
CA ARG A 387 13.82 -21.07 -2.38
C ARG A 387 14.90 -21.72 -1.53
N VAL A 388 14.53 -22.25 -0.36
CA VAL A 388 15.47 -22.93 0.54
C VAL A 388 15.83 -24.30 -0.03
N THR A 389 17.09 -24.48 -0.42
CA THR A 389 17.65 -25.79 -0.72
C THR A 389 17.90 -26.54 0.60
N PRO A 390 17.38 -27.79 0.77
CA PRO A 390 17.66 -28.59 1.95
C PRO A 390 19.16 -28.72 2.22
N ASP A 391 19.51 -28.81 3.51
CA ASP A 391 20.85 -29.09 4.01
C ASP A 391 21.96 -28.11 3.56
N THR A 392 21.58 -26.99 2.95
CA THR A 392 22.48 -25.91 2.53
C THR A 392 22.77 -24.97 3.69
N VAL A 393 24.05 -24.71 3.97
CA VAL A 393 24.50 -23.85 5.06
C VAL A 393 25.15 -22.59 4.50
N THR A 394 24.62 -21.42 4.88
CA THR A 394 25.21 -20.12 4.55
C THR A 394 26.01 -19.59 5.73
N VAL A 395 27.27 -19.25 5.52
CA VAL A 395 28.09 -18.48 6.48
C VAL A 395 27.88 -17.00 6.20
N ALA A 396 27.19 -16.30 7.10
CA ALA A 396 26.92 -14.86 7.00
C ALA A 396 27.96 -14.04 7.79
N ASP A 397 28.11 -12.75 7.43
CA ASP A 397 28.99 -11.84 8.16
C ASP A 397 28.44 -11.61 9.59
N PRO A 398 29.23 -11.87 10.65
CA PRO A 398 28.83 -11.55 12.03
C PRO A 398 28.44 -10.08 12.24
N ALA A 399 29.02 -9.14 11.49
CA ALA A 399 28.70 -7.72 11.57
C ALA A 399 27.29 -7.39 11.06
N GLU A 400 26.74 -8.19 10.15
CA GLU A 400 25.36 -8.06 9.65
C GLU A 400 24.36 -8.77 10.57
N VAL A 401 24.68 -10.00 11.00
CA VAL A 401 23.72 -10.87 11.69
C VAL A 401 23.65 -10.65 13.20
N LEU A 402 24.78 -10.41 13.89
CA LEU A 402 24.78 -10.29 15.36
C LEU A 402 23.92 -9.12 15.87
N PRO A 403 23.97 -7.89 15.28
CA PRO A 403 23.11 -6.80 15.72
C PRO A 403 21.61 -7.11 15.55
N LEU A 404 21.23 -7.80 14.47
CA LEU A 404 19.84 -8.23 14.23
C LEU A 404 19.38 -9.26 15.27
N LEU A 405 20.23 -10.22 15.64
CA LEU A 405 19.93 -11.21 16.68
C LEU A 405 19.78 -10.59 18.07
N GLU A 406 20.63 -9.62 18.42
CA GLU A 406 20.53 -8.87 19.66
C GLU A 406 19.26 -8.03 19.70
N ARG A 407 19.00 -7.25 18.64
CA ARG A 407 17.78 -6.45 18.50
C ARG A 407 16.51 -7.30 18.60
N ARG A 408 16.49 -8.48 17.98
CA ARG A 408 15.37 -9.43 18.08
C ARG A 408 15.16 -9.94 19.52
N ARG A 409 16.23 -10.17 20.29
CA ARG A 409 16.15 -10.56 21.71
C ARG A 409 15.56 -9.43 22.56
N GLU A 410 15.99 -8.18 22.35
CA GLU A 410 15.42 -7.01 23.04
C GLU A 410 13.92 -6.87 22.76
N LEU A 411 13.52 -6.97 21.49
CA LEU A 411 12.13 -6.84 21.06
C LEU A 411 11.25 -7.96 21.63
N LYS A 412 11.72 -9.22 21.63
CA LYS A 412 11.02 -10.35 22.27
C LYS A 412 10.92 -10.18 23.79
N ALA A 413 11.94 -9.64 24.45
CA ALA A 413 11.88 -9.31 25.87
C ALA A 413 10.88 -8.18 26.17
N ARG A 414 10.78 -7.18 25.29
CA ARG A 414 9.79 -6.09 25.39
C ARG A 414 8.36 -6.58 25.17
N GLU A 415 8.14 -7.34 24.09
CA GLU A 415 6.84 -7.97 23.78
C GLU A 415 6.33 -8.79 24.98
N ARG A 416 7.21 -9.60 25.60
CA ARG A 416 6.85 -10.34 26.82
C ARG A 416 6.45 -9.41 27.97
N ARG A 417 7.25 -8.37 28.28
CA ARG A 417 6.92 -7.40 29.35
C ARG A 417 5.57 -6.72 29.11
N THR A 418 5.34 -6.19 27.91
CA THR A 418 4.09 -5.52 27.55
C THR A 418 2.89 -6.50 27.56
N THR A 419 3.09 -7.76 27.19
CA THR A 419 2.06 -8.82 27.32
C THR A 419 1.73 -9.12 28.79
N ASP A 420 2.74 -9.18 29.65
CA ASP A 420 2.58 -9.44 31.08
C ASP A 420 1.92 -8.22 31.80
N GLU A 421 2.24 -7.00 31.38
CA GLU A 421 1.60 -5.74 31.80
C GLU A 421 0.13 -5.68 31.37
N LEU A 422 -0.18 -5.97 30.10
CA LEU A 422 -1.55 -6.03 29.59
C LEU A 422 -2.38 -7.06 30.39
N ARG A 423 -1.83 -8.26 30.63
CA ARG A 423 -2.50 -9.29 31.43
C ARG A 423 -2.78 -8.82 32.87
N LYS A 424 -1.91 -7.98 33.45
CA LYS A 424 -2.13 -7.36 34.76
C LYS A 424 -3.31 -6.38 34.72
N VAL A 425 -3.37 -5.51 33.70
CA VAL A 425 -4.48 -4.58 33.48
C VAL A 425 -5.80 -5.33 33.27
N ASP A 426 -5.83 -6.35 32.40
CA ASP A 426 -7.00 -7.19 32.18
C ASP A 426 -7.52 -7.84 33.47
N ASN A 427 -6.61 -8.27 34.34
CA ASN A 427 -6.97 -8.86 35.62
C ASN A 427 -7.47 -7.81 36.63
N GLN A 428 -6.98 -6.57 36.57
CA GLN A 428 -7.54 -5.45 37.33
C GLN A 428 -8.96 -5.11 36.85
N LEU A 429 -9.21 -5.09 35.54
CA LEU A 429 -10.55 -4.90 34.97
C LEU A 429 -11.52 -6.03 35.40
N LYS A 430 -11.09 -7.30 35.37
CA LYS A 430 -11.89 -8.43 35.88
C LYS A 430 -12.19 -8.28 37.38
N ALA A 431 -11.21 -7.86 38.18
CA ALA A 431 -11.42 -7.60 39.60
C ALA A 431 -12.41 -6.45 39.86
N THR A 432 -12.40 -5.40 39.03
CA THR A 432 -13.37 -4.29 39.09
C THR A 432 -14.78 -4.72 38.67
N ALA A 433 -14.92 -5.69 37.75
CA ALA A 433 -16.22 -6.26 37.39
C ALA A 433 -16.84 -7.09 38.53
N ALA A 434 -16.02 -7.78 39.31
CA ALA A 434 -16.43 -8.67 40.39
C ALA A 434 -17.49 -9.69 39.92
N GLU A 435 -18.73 -9.58 40.42
CA GLU A 435 -19.86 -10.45 40.04
C GLU A 435 -20.68 -9.92 38.84
N ALA A 436 -20.40 -8.70 38.37
CA ALA A 436 -21.17 -8.06 37.31
C ALA A 436 -20.65 -8.40 35.91
N GLU A 437 -21.55 -8.86 35.03
CA GLU A 437 -21.24 -9.14 33.63
C GLU A 437 -20.97 -7.88 32.77
N VAL A 438 -21.41 -6.71 33.23
CA VAL A 438 -21.36 -5.44 32.47
C VAL A 438 -20.88 -4.32 33.39
N VAL A 439 -19.77 -3.66 33.02
CA VAL A 439 -19.22 -2.52 33.74
C VAL A 439 -19.48 -1.24 32.95
N LYS A 440 -20.04 -0.23 33.64
CA LYS A 440 -20.37 1.07 33.05
C LYS A 440 -19.50 2.18 33.66
N VAL A 441 -19.10 3.13 32.83
CA VAL A 441 -18.40 4.35 33.22
C VAL A 441 -19.17 5.53 32.64
N GLN A 442 -19.49 6.53 33.46
CA GLN A 442 -20.26 7.73 33.05
C GLN A 442 -21.58 7.39 32.31
N GLY A 443 -22.26 6.30 32.69
CA GLY A 443 -23.52 5.84 32.11
C GLY A 443 -23.38 4.98 30.84
N ALA A 444 -22.26 5.06 30.13
CA ALA A 444 -21.94 4.22 28.98
C ALA A 444 -21.38 2.85 29.40
N VAL A 445 -21.54 1.82 28.57
CA VAL A 445 -20.88 0.52 28.78
C VAL A 445 -19.40 0.67 28.45
N ALA A 446 -18.53 0.36 29.41
CA ALA A 446 -17.07 0.41 29.24
C ALA A 446 -16.52 -0.94 28.76
N TYR A 447 -16.96 -2.03 29.38
CA TYR A 447 -16.61 -3.40 28.97
C TYR A 447 -17.60 -4.42 29.56
N THR A 448 -17.54 -5.66 29.07
CA THR A 448 -18.33 -6.79 29.58
C THR A 448 -17.44 -7.98 29.92
N TYR A 449 -17.74 -8.68 31.01
CA TYR A 449 -17.08 -9.92 31.40
C TYR A 449 -18.14 -11.02 31.61
N LYS A 450 -18.57 -11.62 30.50
CA LYS A 450 -19.66 -12.61 30.42
C LYS A 450 -19.23 -13.86 29.66
N GLN A 451 -20.03 -14.92 29.73
CA GLN A 451 -19.73 -16.20 29.06
C GLN A 451 -20.10 -16.19 27.56
N ASN A 452 -19.51 -15.27 26.78
CA ASN A 452 -19.72 -15.16 25.32
C ASN A 452 -18.52 -15.62 24.46
N GLY A 453 -17.53 -16.27 25.08
CA GLY A 453 -16.40 -16.87 24.36
C GLY A 453 -16.77 -18.19 23.65
N PRO A 454 -15.87 -18.73 22.81
CA PRO A 454 -16.08 -20.04 22.18
C PRO A 454 -16.21 -21.14 23.23
N LEU A 455 -17.17 -22.05 23.03
CA LEU A 455 -17.34 -23.24 23.88
C LEU A 455 -16.03 -24.04 23.91
N SER A 456 -15.53 -24.38 25.10
CA SER A 456 -14.36 -25.24 25.27
C SER A 456 -14.79 -26.71 25.14
N PRO A 457 -14.55 -27.41 24.00
CA PRO A 457 -15.14 -28.73 23.78
C PRO A 457 -14.59 -29.76 24.76
N LYS A 458 -13.30 -29.63 25.14
CA LYS A 458 -12.65 -30.50 26.12
C LYS A 458 -13.26 -30.36 27.53
N ARG A 459 -13.57 -29.14 27.99
CA ARG A 459 -14.21 -28.93 29.30
C ARG A 459 -15.67 -29.37 29.27
N PHE A 460 -16.38 -29.10 28.17
CA PHE A 460 -17.76 -29.53 27.97
C PHE A 460 -17.87 -31.06 27.96
N ALA A 461 -17.06 -31.77 27.17
CA ALA A 461 -17.07 -33.23 27.10
C ALA A 461 -16.66 -33.92 28.42
N ALA A 462 -15.81 -33.27 29.23
CA ALA A 462 -15.46 -33.77 30.56
C ALA A 462 -16.60 -33.59 31.58
N ALA A 463 -17.46 -32.59 31.42
CA ALA A 463 -18.59 -32.31 32.32
C ALA A 463 -19.90 -33.01 31.88
N HIS A 464 -20.09 -33.17 30.57
CA HIS A 464 -21.30 -33.70 29.94
C HIS A 464 -20.91 -34.67 28.80
N PRO A 465 -20.40 -35.88 29.12
CA PRO A 465 -19.93 -36.84 28.12
C PRO A 465 -21.04 -37.26 27.14
N ASP A 466 -22.24 -37.51 27.64
CA ASP A 466 -23.37 -37.98 26.82
C ASP A 466 -23.82 -36.93 25.80
N LEU A 467 -23.90 -35.66 26.21
CA LEU A 467 -24.18 -34.54 25.30
C LEU A 467 -23.04 -34.33 24.31
N ALA A 468 -21.78 -34.43 24.74
CA ALA A 468 -20.66 -34.34 23.81
C ALA A 468 -20.68 -35.47 22.76
N GLN A 469 -21.08 -36.68 23.12
CA GLN A 469 -21.27 -37.78 22.17
C GLN A 469 -22.42 -37.48 21.19
N GLN A 470 -23.56 -36.98 21.66
CA GLN A 470 -24.72 -36.64 20.83
C GLN A 470 -24.41 -35.57 19.77
N TYR A 471 -23.55 -34.60 20.09
CA TYR A 471 -23.22 -33.47 19.22
C TYR A 471 -21.83 -33.60 18.54
N THR A 472 -21.22 -34.78 18.56
CA THR A 472 -19.98 -35.08 17.82
C THR A 472 -20.29 -35.82 16.52
N HIS A 473 -19.72 -35.37 15.40
CA HIS A 473 -19.69 -36.08 14.13
C HIS A 473 -18.25 -36.35 13.69
N ARG A 474 -18.05 -37.33 12.80
CA ARG A 474 -16.73 -37.60 12.19
C ARG A 474 -16.53 -36.69 10.98
N VAL A 475 -15.29 -36.24 10.80
CA VAL A 475 -14.82 -35.48 9.63
C VAL A 475 -13.57 -36.19 9.13
N ASP A 476 -13.47 -36.38 7.82
CA ASP A 476 -12.25 -36.93 7.21
C ASP A 476 -11.11 -35.93 7.36
N ALA A 477 -9.99 -36.39 7.92
CA ALA A 477 -8.83 -35.57 8.22
C ALA A 477 -7.58 -36.18 7.59
N LEU A 478 -6.70 -35.33 7.04
CA LEU A 478 -5.42 -35.78 6.50
C LEU A 478 -4.54 -36.33 7.63
N ASP A 479 -4.15 -37.60 7.53
CA ASP A 479 -3.19 -38.20 8.46
C ASP A 479 -1.77 -37.66 8.16
N THR A 480 -1.50 -36.48 8.72
CA THR A 480 -0.21 -35.80 8.60
C THR A 480 0.96 -36.58 9.20
N LYS A 481 0.72 -37.49 10.16
CA LYS A 481 1.79 -38.32 10.73
C LYS A 481 2.18 -39.42 9.76
N ARG A 482 1.18 -40.10 9.18
CA ARG A 482 1.41 -41.10 8.15
C ARG A 482 1.99 -40.47 6.88
N LEU A 483 1.49 -39.31 6.45
CA LEU A 483 2.06 -38.57 5.32
C LEU A 483 3.54 -38.22 5.55
N ALA A 484 3.91 -37.78 6.76
CA ALA A 484 5.30 -37.48 7.10
C ALA A 484 6.22 -38.72 7.17
N ALA A 485 5.66 -39.92 7.38
CA ALA A 485 6.40 -41.18 7.42
C ALA A 485 6.50 -41.84 6.03
N ASP A 486 5.38 -41.94 5.32
CA ASP A 486 5.25 -42.60 4.01
C ASP A 486 5.79 -41.71 2.88
N HIS A 487 5.65 -40.38 2.98
CA HIS A 487 6.02 -39.39 1.95
C HIS A 487 6.74 -38.16 2.55
N PRO A 488 7.94 -38.34 3.13
CA PRO A 488 8.64 -37.28 3.88
C PRO A 488 9.00 -36.05 3.04
N ASP A 489 9.24 -36.21 1.74
CA ASP A 489 9.60 -35.11 0.84
C ASP A 489 8.40 -34.24 0.47
N GLU A 490 7.25 -34.84 0.16
CA GLU A 490 5.98 -34.13 -0.05
C GLU A 490 5.53 -33.39 1.21
N PHE A 491 5.62 -34.07 2.37
CA PHE A 491 5.34 -33.44 3.67
C PHE A 491 6.28 -32.26 3.94
N ARG A 492 7.55 -32.33 3.54
CA ARG A 492 8.52 -31.25 3.66
C ARG A 492 8.24 -30.10 2.68
N ALA A 493 7.89 -30.41 1.44
CA ALA A 493 7.58 -29.43 0.39
C ALA A 493 6.36 -28.56 0.75
N HIS A 494 5.34 -29.15 1.36
CA HIS A 494 4.12 -28.45 1.79
C HIS A 494 4.19 -27.85 3.21
N ARG A 495 5.35 -27.87 3.88
CA ARG A 495 5.51 -27.33 5.24
C ARG A 495 5.83 -25.84 5.22
N ALA A 496 5.02 -25.05 5.95
CA ALA A 496 5.28 -23.62 6.13
C ALA A 496 6.67 -23.34 6.71
N ARG A 497 7.37 -22.36 6.12
CA ARG A 497 8.69 -21.90 6.59
C ARG A 497 8.53 -21.12 7.91
N ARG A 498 9.50 -21.25 8.81
CA ARG A 498 9.48 -20.55 10.11
C ARG A 498 10.89 -20.08 10.49
N LEU A 499 11.05 -18.79 10.75
CA LEU A 499 12.28 -18.25 11.34
C LEU A 499 12.43 -18.73 12.79
N VAL A 500 13.30 -19.72 12.99
CA VAL A 500 13.70 -20.21 14.31
C VAL A 500 15.11 -19.71 14.60
N VAL A 501 15.26 -18.93 15.68
CA VAL A 501 16.57 -18.48 16.17
C VAL A 501 16.96 -19.38 17.33
N VAL A 502 18.09 -20.07 17.17
CA VAL A 502 18.65 -20.97 18.19
C VAL A 502 19.08 -20.16 19.43
N PRO A 503 18.75 -20.60 20.67
CA PRO A 503 19.25 -19.95 21.89
C PRO A 503 20.78 -20.00 21.96
N LYS A 504 21.41 -18.98 22.56
CA LYS A 504 22.88 -18.88 22.66
C LYS A 504 23.50 -20.04 23.45
N GLU A 505 22.74 -20.63 24.37
CA GLU A 505 23.13 -21.78 25.21
C GLU A 505 23.04 -23.12 24.48
N SER A 506 22.39 -23.19 23.31
CA SER A 506 22.21 -24.42 22.52
C SER A 506 23.17 -24.51 21.32
N ALA A 507 24.17 -23.62 21.26
CA ALA A 507 25.09 -23.44 20.14
C ALA A 507 26.57 -23.62 20.55
N ALA A 508 26.80 -24.34 21.65
CA ALA A 508 28.11 -24.71 22.19
C ALA A 508 28.33 -26.22 22.03
#